data_AF-A0A961NMR9-F1
#
_entry.id   AF-A0A961NMR9-F1
#
_cell.length_a   1.000
_cell.length_b   1.000
_cell.length_c   1.000
_cell.angle_alpha   90.00
_cell.angle_beta   90.00
_cell.angle_gamma   90.00
#
_symmetry.space_group_name_H-M   'P 1'
#
loop_
_entity.id
_entity.type
_entity.pdbx_description
1 polymer ?
#
loop_
_entity_poly.entity_id
_entity_poly.type
_entity_poly.pdbx_seq_one_letter_code
_entity_poly.pdbx_strand_id
1 'polypeptide(L)'
;MSGNPGAPPAESMSVEQSNRIVLILAGLLLLLVFMDVQAGRHYQAVSDTSGQDPVEYAGQRAAEVQESILRPIQGSAEEILQGVQTEATDSGDALLYRVESGADSVQQEAQDQINTTRRNVEQEAREGISATGEAIRQEAHQQLDDRLDRVLPQNRVPDSALLYGPMNNSGHTQSDGRSYAADLVETDSGGFDLYYLRFQNGRTRLVRVRRDATAGPVSLTAVLAHLQRGPLLRERGEGLLNNFDGTLEPVAVRIEGDLAIINASTSIARMSNPVISDRLDQIVYTLTQFPRIRGVVLEVNGRRVHSLGRDGFIVPPVMTRTNREVIDF
;
A
#
# COMPACT_ATOMS: atom_id res chain seq x y z
N MET A 1 39.98 66.76 -22.06
CA MET A 1 39.14 65.70 -22.64
C MET A 1 39.49 64.40 -21.92
N SER A 2 38.57 63.84 -21.15
CA SER A 2 38.68 62.49 -20.60
C SER A 2 37.28 61.90 -20.61
N GLY A 3 37.04 60.93 -21.49
CA GLY A 3 35.75 60.27 -21.63
C GLY A 3 35.70 59.05 -20.71
N ASN A 4 34.71 59.00 -19.83
CA ASN A 4 34.47 57.84 -18.98
C ASN A 4 34.04 56.65 -19.87
N PRO A 5 34.73 55.50 -19.86
CA PRO A 5 34.28 54.34 -20.62
C PRO A 5 32.93 53.86 -20.05
N GLY A 6 31.95 53.69 -20.93
CA GLY A 6 30.58 53.35 -20.51
C GLY A 6 30.52 51.99 -19.82
N ALA A 7 29.75 51.94 -18.72
CA ALA A 7 29.31 50.65 -18.17
C ALA A 7 28.49 49.91 -19.24
N PRO A 8 28.62 48.56 -19.35
CA PRO A 8 27.79 47.79 -20.25
C PRO A 8 26.31 47.93 -19.86
N PRO A 9 25.38 47.94 -20.83
CA PRO A 9 23.96 47.89 -20.52
C PRO A 9 23.65 46.57 -19.83
N ALA A 10 22.97 46.62 -18.69
CA ALA A 10 22.47 45.42 -18.02
C ALA A 10 21.54 44.66 -18.99
N GLU A 11 21.87 43.42 -19.32
CA GLU A 11 21.04 42.57 -20.17
C GLU A 11 19.70 42.35 -19.48
N SER A 12 18.64 42.96 -20.01
CA SER A 12 17.28 42.73 -19.56
C SER A 12 16.92 41.28 -19.81
N MET A 13 16.77 40.50 -18.74
CA MET A 13 16.36 39.10 -18.75
C MET A 13 15.24 38.86 -19.77
N SER A 14 15.39 37.84 -20.61
CA SER A 14 14.40 37.51 -21.63
C SER A 14 13.05 37.19 -20.95
N VAL A 15 11.95 37.65 -21.55
CA VAL A 15 10.59 37.34 -21.08
C VAL A 15 10.38 35.82 -20.96
N GLU A 16 11.06 35.03 -21.79
CA GLU A 16 11.03 33.57 -21.71
C GLU A 16 11.78 33.03 -20.48
N GLN A 17 12.95 33.57 -20.14
CA GLN A 17 13.71 33.23 -18.92
C GLN A 17 12.89 33.59 -17.67
N SER A 18 12.30 34.79 -17.62
CA SER A 18 11.45 35.21 -16.50
C SER A 18 10.24 34.29 -16.32
N ASN A 19 9.57 33.90 -17.42
CA ASN A 19 8.44 32.97 -17.37
C ASN A 19 8.85 31.57 -16.88
N ARG A 20 10.03 31.07 -17.29
CA ARG A 20 10.56 29.78 -16.81
C ARG A 20 10.84 29.80 -15.31
N ILE A 21 11.47 30.86 -14.80
CA ILE A 21 11.73 31.02 -13.35
C ILE A 21 10.42 31.04 -12.54
N VAL A 22 9.40 31.77 -13.02
CA VAL A 22 8.08 31.81 -12.37
C VAL A 22 7.41 30.43 -12.35
N LEU A 23 7.54 29.64 -13.42
CA LEU A 23 7.00 28.28 -13.48
C LEU A 23 7.73 27.31 -12.55
N ILE A 24 9.06 27.40 -12.43
CA ILE A 24 9.85 26.60 -11.48
C ILE A 24 9.43 26.91 -10.04
N LEU A 25 9.36 28.20 -9.68
CA LEU A 25 8.92 28.63 -8.35
C LEU A 25 7.49 28.19 -8.02
N ALA A 26 6.57 28.27 -9.00
CA ALA A 26 5.19 27.79 -8.83
C ALA A 26 5.12 26.25 -8.64
N GLY A 27 5.96 25.49 -9.33
CA GLY A 27 6.08 24.04 -9.16
C GLY A 27 6.61 23.65 -7.77
N LEU A 28 7.63 24.36 -7.30
CA LEU A 28 8.22 24.18 -5.96
C LEU A 28 7.19 24.46 -4.85
N LEU A 29 6.41 25.54 -5.00
CA LEU A 29 5.35 25.91 -4.06
C LEU A 29 4.20 24.86 -4.05
N LEU A 30 3.82 24.33 -5.21
CA LEU A 30 2.86 23.23 -5.33
C LEU A 30 3.36 21.93 -4.65
N LEU A 31 4.66 21.62 -4.76
CA LEU A 31 5.29 20.48 -4.09
C LEU A 31 5.22 20.63 -2.56
N LEU A 32 5.56 21.80 -2.03
CA LEU A 32 5.48 22.10 -0.59
C LEU A 32 4.04 21.96 -0.06
N VAL A 33 3.06 22.52 -0.76
CA VAL A 33 1.63 22.39 -0.40
C VAL A 33 1.15 20.92 -0.48
N PHE A 34 1.61 20.16 -1.48
CA PHE A 34 1.29 18.74 -1.57
C PHE A 34 1.90 17.93 -0.42
N MET A 35 3.15 18.21 -0.04
CA MET A 35 3.80 17.57 1.11
C MET A 35 3.07 17.87 2.43
N ASP A 36 2.65 19.11 2.65
CA ASP A 36 1.87 19.52 3.83
C ASP A 36 0.52 18.78 3.90
N VAL A 37 -0.19 18.68 2.77
CA VAL A 37 -1.46 17.92 2.66
C VAL A 37 -1.27 16.42 2.88
N GLN A 38 -0.13 15.84 2.47
CA GLN A 38 0.16 14.42 2.73
C GLN A 38 0.56 14.17 4.18
N ALA A 39 1.37 15.05 4.78
CA ALA A 39 1.70 15.00 6.21
C ALA A 39 0.42 14.98 7.05
N GLY A 40 -0.51 15.92 6.80
CA GLY A 40 -1.82 15.98 7.44
C GLY A 40 -2.67 14.70 7.37
N ARG A 41 -2.50 13.88 6.31
CA ARG A 41 -3.21 12.60 6.14
C ARG A 41 -2.56 11.44 6.87
N HIS A 42 -1.24 11.43 6.98
CA HIS A 42 -0.53 10.41 7.76
C HIS A 42 -0.84 10.52 9.26
N TYR A 43 -1.11 11.73 9.79
CA TYR A 43 -1.56 11.90 11.18
C TYR A 43 -2.89 11.19 11.50
N GLN A 44 -3.86 11.21 10.58
CA GLN A 44 -5.18 10.60 10.81
C GLN A 44 -5.18 9.06 10.67
N ALA A 45 -4.19 8.48 10.00
CA ALA A 45 -4.09 7.03 9.85
C ALA A 45 -3.48 6.32 11.07
N VAL A 46 -2.76 7.05 11.93
CA VAL A 46 -2.05 6.48 13.10
C VAL A 46 -2.90 6.57 14.38
N SER A 47 -3.83 7.53 14.47
CA SER A 47 -4.69 7.73 15.66
C SER A 47 -5.68 6.59 15.95
N ASP A 48 -6.01 5.76 14.96
CA ASP A 48 -7.07 4.74 15.08
C ASP A 48 -6.56 3.36 15.59
N THR A 49 -5.25 3.17 15.78
CA THR A 49 -4.66 1.82 15.99
C THR A 49 -4.16 1.54 17.42
N SER A 50 -4.12 2.52 18.32
CA SER A 50 -3.64 2.34 19.70
C SER A 50 -4.51 3.06 20.72
N GLY A 51 -5.24 2.29 21.54
CA GLY A 51 -6.13 2.79 22.60
C GLY A 51 -5.41 3.33 23.84
N GLN A 52 -4.51 4.30 23.66
CA GLN A 52 -3.82 5.04 24.71
C GLN A 52 -3.85 6.55 24.37
N ASP A 53 -3.79 7.42 25.38
CA ASP A 53 -4.14 8.84 25.21
C ASP A 53 -3.27 9.57 24.16
N PRO A 54 -3.84 10.24 23.14
CA PRO A 54 -3.13 10.42 21.87
C PRO A 54 -2.23 11.67 21.78
N VAL A 55 -2.21 12.51 22.83
CA VAL A 55 -1.78 13.91 22.69
C VAL A 55 -0.28 14.11 22.94
N GLU A 56 0.33 13.33 23.84
CA GLU A 56 1.69 13.62 24.34
C GLU A 56 2.79 12.88 23.57
N TYR A 57 2.59 11.58 23.26
CA TYR A 57 3.56 10.76 22.53
C TYR A 57 3.63 11.08 21.03
N ALA A 58 2.48 11.39 20.42
CA ALA A 58 2.42 11.75 19.00
C ALA A 58 3.07 13.12 18.73
N GLY A 59 2.93 14.08 19.65
CA GLY A 59 3.53 15.41 19.53
C GLY A 59 5.06 15.39 19.52
N GLN A 60 5.69 14.53 20.35
CA GLN A 60 7.14 14.41 20.43
C GLN A 60 7.73 13.78 19.15
N ARG A 61 7.20 12.63 18.69
CA ARG A 61 7.67 12.01 17.43
C ARG A 61 7.35 12.85 16.18
N ALA A 62 6.24 13.60 16.19
CA ALA A 62 5.95 14.57 15.13
C ALA A 62 7.04 15.64 15.04
N ALA A 63 7.42 16.24 16.17
CA ALA A 63 8.48 17.24 16.23
C ALA A 63 9.84 16.67 15.78
N GLU A 64 10.22 15.46 16.21
CA GLU A 64 11.48 14.83 15.79
C GLU A 64 11.55 14.55 14.28
N VAL A 65 10.48 13.99 13.68
CA VAL A 65 10.43 13.73 12.23
C VAL A 65 10.39 15.03 11.44
N GLN A 66 9.68 16.05 11.94
CA GLN A 66 9.61 17.36 11.30
C GLN A 66 10.95 18.12 11.39
N GLU A 67 11.64 18.08 12.53
CA GLU A 67 12.92 18.77 12.74
C GLU A 67 14.08 18.05 12.02
N SER A 68 14.05 16.73 11.90
CA SER A 68 15.08 15.95 11.18
C SER A 68 14.96 16.02 9.65
N ILE A 69 13.76 16.21 9.09
CA ILE A 69 13.54 16.27 7.63
C ILE A 69 13.38 17.70 7.11
N LEU A 70 12.61 18.57 7.78
CA LEU A 70 12.36 19.91 7.22
C LEU A 70 13.51 20.88 7.44
N ARG A 71 14.24 20.77 8.56
CA ARG A 71 15.28 21.76 8.91
C ARG A 71 16.45 21.79 7.92
N PRO A 72 16.98 20.65 7.42
CA PRO A 72 18.00 20.66 6.37
C PRO A 72 17.46 21.22 5.05
N ILE A 73 16.27 20.78 4.63
CA ILE A 73 15.62 21.23 3.38
C ILE A 73 15.35 22.74 3.43
N GLN A 74 14.96 23.29 4.59
CA GLN A 74 14.82 24.73 4.81
C GLN A 74 16.16 25.46 4.72
N GLY A 75 17.24 24.92 5.31
CA GLY A 75 18.58 25.48 5.19
C GLY A 75 19.07 25.55 3.75
N SER A 76 18.97 24.45 3.00
CA SER A 76 19.34 24.37 1.59
C SER A 76 18.48 25.30 0.71
N ALA A 77 17.18 25.47 1.04
CA ALA A 77 16.31 26.44 0.37
C ALA A 77 16.67 27.91 0.69
N GLU A 78 17.02 28.22 1.94
CA GLU A 78 17.50 29.56 2.33
C GLU A 78 18.84 29.91 1.69
N GLU A 79 19.75 28.95 1.54
CA GLU A 79 21.04 29.13 0.85
C GLU A 79 20.85 29.43 -0.65
N ILE A 80 19.91 28.72 -1.31
CA ILE A 80 19.50 29.03 -2.69
C ILE A 80 18.89 30.43 -2.79
N LEU A 81 18.00 30.81 -1.86
CA LEU A 81 17.35 32.13 -1.86
C LEU A 81 18.34 33.26 -1.61
N GLN A 82 19.29 33.11 -0.67
CA GLN A 82 20.36 34.09 -0.44
C GLN A 82 21.29 34.18 -1.66
N GLY A 83 21.66 33.05 -2.26
CA GLY A 83 22.45 33.02 -3.49
C GLY A 83 21.79 33.79 -4.65
N VAL A 84 20.48 33.57 -4.86
CA VAL A 84 19.69 34.31 -5.87
C VAL A 84 19.57 35.80 -5.53
N GLN A 85 19.42 36.15 -4.25
CA GLN A 85 19.26 37.54 -3.81
C GLN A 85 20.57 38.35 -3.86
N THR A 86 21.73 37.70 -3.72
CA THR A 86 23.04 38.37 -3.73
C THR A 86 23.56 38.64 -5.14
N GLU A 87 23.08 37.91 -6.15
CA GLU A 87 23.65 37.90 -7.52
C GLU A 87 22.66 38.35 -8.61
N ALA A 88 21.49 38.88 -8.22
CA ALA A 88 20.46 39.44 -9.12
C ALA A 88 20.92 40.65 -9.97
N THR A 89 22.21 41.02 -9.91
CA THR A 89 22.85 42.06 -10.73
C THR A 89 23.65 41.51 -11.92
N ASP A 90 23.91 40.20 -12.01
CA ASP A 90 24.69 39.61 -13.11
C ASP A 90 23.94 38.47 -13.84
N SER A 91 23.93 38.57 -15.17
CA SER A 91 23.64 37.55 -16.20
C SER A 91 22.70 36.38 -15.83
N GLY A 92 21.45 36.42 -16.32
CA GLY A 92 20.39 35.46 -15.97
C GLY A 92 20.67 33.97 -16.21
N ASP A 93 21.61 33.61 -17.10
CA ASP A 93 22.01 32.21 -17.32
C ASP A 93 22.81 31.63 -16.13
N ALA A 94 23.54 32.47 -15.38
CA ALA A 94 24.25 32.04 -14.16
C ALA A 94 23.26 31.72 -13.02
N LEU A 95 22.17 32.49 -12.93
CA LEU A 95 21.06 32.22 -12.01
C LEU A 95 20.33 30.93 -12.38
N LEU A 96 20.08 30.68 -13.67
CA LEU A 96 19.42 29.47 -14.13
C LEU A 96 20.24 28.21 -13.77
N TYR A 97 21.54 28.22 -14.08
CA TYR A 97 22.45 27.10 -13.76
C TYR A 97 22.50 26.81 -12.26
N ARG A 98 22.57 27.84 -11.39
CA ARG A 98 22.54 27.61 -9.94
C ARG A 98 21.19 27.09 -9.45
N VAL A 99 20.07 27.62 -9.93
CA VAL A 99 18.73 27.15 -9.53
C VAL A 99 18.51 25.70 -9.94
N GLU A 100 18.95 25.29 -11.13
CA GLU A 100 18.91 23.89 -11.56
C GLU A 100 19.84 23.00 -10.69
N SER A 101 21.10 23.39 -10.49
CA SER A 101 22.03 22.61 -9.65
C SER A 101 21.61 22.52 -8.17
N GLY A 102 20.94 23.57 -7.65
CA GLY A 102 20.41 23.63 -6.29
C GLY A 102 19.14 22.81 -6.13
N ALA A 103 18.29 22.76 -7.16
CA ALA A 103 17.13 21.86 -7.18
C ALA A 103 17.59 20.40 -7.20
N ASP A 104 18.60 20.06 -8.00
CA ASP A 104 19.18 18.70 -8.02
C ASP A 104 19.83 18.33 -6.68
N SER A 105 20.57 19.24 -6.04
CA SER A 105 21.18 18.97 -4.73
C SER A 105 20.14 18.80 -3.62
N VAL A 106 19.09 19.63 -3.59
CA VAL A 106 17.97 19.50 -2.63
C VAL A 106 17.20 18.20 -2.88
N GLN A 107 16.98 17.81 -4.14
CA GLN A 107 16.32 16.55 -4.47
C GLN A 107 17.15 15.33 -4.03
N GLN A 108 18.48 15.38 -4.23
CA GLN A 108 19.38 14.32 -3.80
C GLN A 108 19.46 14.23 -2.26
N GLU A 109 19.61 15.36 -1.56
CA GLU A 109 19.64 15.42 -0.09
C GLU A 109 18.33 14.89 0.52
N ALA A 110 17.17 15.31 0.00
CA ALA A 110 15.88 14.81 0.43
C ALA A 110 15.75 13.31 0.21
N GLN A 111 16.24 12.78 -0.92
CA GLN A 111 16.19 11.35 -1.22
C GLN A 111 17.10 10.53 -0.27
N ASP A 112 18.28 11.04 0.07
CA ASP A 112 19.20 10.40 1.01
C ASP A 112 18.70 10.45 2.47
N GLN A 113 18.03 11.54 2.85
CA GLN A 113 17.35 11.62 4.15
C GLN A 113 16.15 10.66 4.23
N ILE A 114 15.29 10.59 3.20
CA ILE A 114 14.20 9.60 3.11
C ILE A 114 14.76 8.17 3.23
N ASN A 115 15.85 7.86 2.52
CA ASN A 115 16.51 6.55 2.59
C ASN A 115 17.13 6.26 3.96
N THR A 116 17.54 7.28 4.71
CA THR A 116 18.12 7.14 6.05
C THR A 116 17.05 6.98 7.11
N THR A 117 16.04 7.84 7.14
CA THR A 117 14.86 7.71 8.00
C THR A 117 14.15 6.38 7.78
N ARG A 118 14.01 5.92 6.53
CA ARG A 118 13.47 4.59 6.23
C ARG A 118 14.29 3.46 6.85
N ARG A 119 15.62 3.50 6.77
CA ARG A 119 16.50 2.49 7.39
C ARG A 119 16.38 2.50 8.91
N ASN A 120 16.32 3.67 9.53
CA ASN A 120 16.17 3.81 10.97
C ASN A 120 14.80 3.27 11.44
N VAL A 121 13.70 3.60 10.73
CA VAL A 121 12.36 3.07 11.01
C VAL A 121 12.28 1.56 10.79
N GLU A 122 12.91 1.03 9.74
CA GLU A 122 12.99 -0.42 9.50
C GLU A 122 13.84 -1.14 10.57
N GLN A 123 14.84 -0.47 11.16
CA GLN A 123 15.63 -1.00 12.28
C GLN A 123 14.85 -0.94 13.60
N GLU A 124 14.26 0.21 13.97
CA GLU A 124 13.38 0.35 15.14
C GLU A 124 12.21 -0.63 15.09
N ALA A 125 11.60 -0.86 13.92
CA ALA A 125 10.54 -1.85 13.77
C ALA A 125 11.03 -3.28 14.04
N ARG A 126 12.27 -3.63 13.65
CA ARG A 126 12.85 -4.96 13.96
C ARG A 126 13.16 -5.09 15.44
N GLU A 127 13.74 -4.07 16.05
CA GLU A 127 14.09 -4.06 17.48
C GLU A 127 12.82 -4.07 18.36
N GLY A 128 11.81 -3.26 18.03
CA GLY A 128 10.51 -3.23 18.71
C GLY A 128 9.74 -4.55 18.57
N ILE A 129 9.65 -5.12 17.37
CA ILE A 129 9.00 -6.44 17.16
C ILE A 129 9.77 -7.55 17.90
N SER A 130 11.09 -7.46 18.01
CA SER A 130 11.88 -8.41 18.81
C SER A 130 11.60 -8.26 20.31
N ALA A 131 11.63 -7.03 20.85
CA ALA A 131 11.40 -6.78 22.27
C ALA A 131 9.96 -7.14 22.70
N THR A 132 8.95 -6.75 21.93
CA THR A 132 7.55 -7.13 22.19
C THR A 132 7.33 -8.63 21.97
N GLY A 133 7.98 -9.24 20.97
CA GLY A 133 7.92 -10.67 20.72
C GLY A 133 8.58 -11.51 21.82
N GLU A 134 9.68 -11.04 22.40
CA GLU A 134 10.33 -11.68 23.55
C GLU A 134 9.55 -11.49 24.85
N ALA A 135 8.98 -10.30 25.09
CA ALA A 135 8.10 -10.07 26.25
C ALA A 135 6.87 -10.99 26.21
N ILE A 136 6.15 -11.05 25.08
CA ILE A 136 5.00 -11.95 24.90
C ILE A 136 5.43 -13.42 25.03
N ARG A 137 6.60 -13.80 24.52
CA ARG A 137 7.11 -15.17 24.62
C ARG A 137 7.53 -15.53 26.06
N GLN A 138 8.13 -14.60 26.82
CA GLN A 138 8.46 -14.79 28.24
C GLN A 138 7.21 -14.89 29.11
N GLU A 139 6.22 -14.01 28.89
CA GLU A 139 4.94 -14.05 29.61
C GLU A 139 4.16 -15.33 29.27
N ALA A 140 4.13 -15.74 28.01
CA ALA A 140 3.53 -17.01 27.59
C ALA A 140 4.26 -18.22 28.21
N HIS A 141 5.60 -18.20 28.30
CA HIS A 141 6.36 -19.27 28.98
C HIS A 141 6.06 -19.32 30.48
N GLN A 142 6.07 -18.18 31.17
CA GLN A 142 5.69 -18.12 32.60
C GLN A 142 4.27 -18.66 32.80
N GLN A 143 3.29 -18.23 32.00
CA GLN A 143 1.92 -18.74 32.08
C GLN A 143 1.77 -20.22 31.69
N LEU A 144 2.70 -20.78 30.90
CA LEU A 144 2.71 -22.21 30.58
C LEU A 144 3.30 -23.04 31.73
N ASP A 145 4.43 -22.61 32.27
CA ASP A 145 5.14 -23.29 33.37
C ASP A 145 4.27 -23.30 34.64
N ASP A 146 3.64 -22.16 34.97
CA ASP A 146 2.70 -22.02 36.10
C ASP A 146 1.46 -22.95 35.98
N ARG A 147 1.14 -23.41 34.77
CA ARG A 147 0.05 -24.35 34.48
C ARG A 147 0.54 -25.80 34.37
N LEU A 148 1.77 -26.03 33.91
CA LEU A 148 2.41 -27.35 33.86
C LEU A 148 2.69 -27.89 35.27
N ASP A 149 3.25 -27.06 36.15
CA ASP A 149 3.54 -27.43 37.55
C ASP A 149 2.28 -27.80 38.36
N ARG A 150 1.11 -27.29 37.97
CA ARG A 150 -0.18 -27.63 38.62
C ARG A 150 -0.80 -28.94 38.13
N VAL A 151 -0.34 -29.49 37.00
CA VAL A 151 -1.07 -30.56 36.28
C VAL A 151 -0.30 -31.89 36.24
N LEU A 152 1.03 -31.92 36.34
CA LEU A 152 1.81 -33.17 36.11
C LEU A 152 2.99 -33.40 37.08
N PRO A 153 2.81 -34.18 38.17
CA PRO A 153 3.91 -34.94 38.75
C PRO A 153 4.16 -36.24 37.96
N GLN A 154 5.36 -36.36 37.39
CA GLN A 154 5.97 -37.58 36.82
C GLN A 154 5.41 -38.17 35.50
N ASN A 155 6.06 -37.88 34.37
CA ASN A 155 6.97 -38.85 33.73
C ASN A 155 7.79 -38.28 32.55
N ARG A 156 8.97 -38.89 32.31
CA ARG A 156 9.96 -38.62 31.23
C ARG A 156 10.19 -39.94 30.47
N VAL A 157 10.63 -40.06 29.21
CA VAL A 157 11.14 -39.20 28.11
C VAL A 157 10.82 -39.97 26.78
N PRO A 158 11.26 -39.60 25.54
CA PRO A 158 11.76 -38.34 24.92
C PRO A 158 11.10 -38.02 23.54
N ASP A 159 11.64 -37.01 22.83
CA ASP A 159 11.40 -36.63 21.43
C ASP A 159 11.24 -37.78 20.40
N SER A 160 10.18 -37.71 19.59
CA SER A 160 10.26 -37.77 18.11
C SER A 160 8.88 -37.56 17.44
N ALA A 161 8.89 -37.06 16.20
CA ALA A 161 7.75 -36.91 15.27
C ALA A 161 6.72 -35.77 15.54
N LEU A 162 7.06 -34.53 15.16
CA LEU A 162 6.06 -33.55 14.71
C LEU A 162 5.87 -33.65 13.20
N LEU A 163 4.92 -34.50 12.78
CA LEU A 163 4.37 -34.52 11.43
C LEU A 163 2.95 -33.89 11.47
N TYR A 164 2.53 -33.25 10.37
CA TYR A 164 1.26 -32.54 10.26
C TYR A 164 0.03 -33.37 10.69
N GLY A 165 -0.84 -32.77 11.51
CA GLY A 165 -2.17 -33.29 11.89
C GLY A 165 -3.08 -32.14 12.34
N PRO A 166 -4.41 -32.20 12.10
CA PRO A 166 -5.29 -31.04 12.23
C PRO A 166 -5.64 -30.73 13.69
N MET A 167 -5.66 -29.43 14.04
CA MET A 167 -6.19 -28.97 15.32
C MET A 167 -7.73 -29.01 15.32
N ASN A 168 -8.31 -29.96 16.04
CA ASN A 168 -9.69 -29.90 16.47
C ASN A 168 -9.79 -28.92 17.66
N ASN A 169 -10.49 -27.79 17.48
CA ASN A 169 -10.82 -26.90 18.59
C ASN A 169 -12.33 -26.89 18.83
N SER A 170 -12.78 -27.54 19.89
CA SER A 170 -14.18 -27.62 20.31
C SER A 170 -14.44 -26.64 21.45
N GLY A 171 -15.03 -25.48 21.16
CA GLY A 171 -15.28 -24.45 22.17
C GLY A 171 -16.14 -23.27 21.71
N HIS A 172 -17.46 -23.46 21.71
CA HIS A 172 -18.51 -22.41 21.74
C HIS A 172 -18.51 -21.32 20.63
N THR A 173 -19.34 -21.53 19.61
CA THR A 173 -20.59 -20.74 19.50
C THR A 173 -21.60 -21.45 18.59
N GLN A 174 -22.87 -21.43 19.00
CA GLN A 174 -23.95 -22.14 18.33
C GLN A 174 -24.71 -21.17 17.42
N SER A 175 -24.34 -21.12 16.13
CA SER A 175 -25.06 -20.36 15.10
C SER A 175 -25.02 -21.07 13.74
N ASP A 176 -26.18 -21.56 13.31
CA ASP A 176 -26.56 -22.01 11.95
C ASP A 176 -25.51 -22.71 11.08
N GLY A 177 -25.49 -24.04 11.17
CA GLY A 177 -24.78 -24.94 10.26
C GLY A 177 -25.37 -25.01 8.83
N ARG A 178 -25.49 -23.86 8.15
CA ARG A 178 -26.05 -23.74 6.78
C ARG A 178 -25.17 -23.00 5.76
N SER A 179 -24.04 -22.42 6.17
CA SER A 179 -23.31 -21.44 5.33
C SER A 179 -21.92 -21.85 4.80
N TYR A 180 -21.51 -23.12 4.89
CA TYR A 180 -20.19 -23.57 4.38
C TYR A 180 -20.22 -24.24 3.00
N ALA A 181 -21.40 -24.54 2.45
CA ALA A 181 -21.54 -25.18 1.13
C ALA A 181 -21.95 -24.19 0.01
N ALA A 182 -22.21 -22.92 0.35
CA ALA A 182 -22.77 -21.94 -0.58
C ALA A 182 -21.78 -21.42 -1.62
N ASP A 183 -20.47 -21.60 -1.41
CA ASP A 183 -19.41 -21.05 -2.25
C ASP A 183 -18.29 -22.06 -2.56
N LEU A 184 -18.54 -23.36 -2.41
CA LEU A 184 -17.57 -24.41 -2.71
C LEU A 184 -17.48 -24.72 -4.21
N VAL A 185 -16.24 -24.85 -4.69
CA VAL A 185 -15.87 -25.31 -6.04
C VAL A 185 -14.75 -26.35 -5.95
N GLU A 186 -14.74 -27.33 -6.84
CA GLU A 186 -13.65 -28.30 -6.92
C GLU A 186 -12.38 -27.66 -7.51
N THR A 187 -11.20 -28.11 -7.06
CA THR A 187 -9.93 -27.89 -7.77
C THR A 187 -9.35 -29.21 -8.27
N ASP A 188 -9.39 -29.40 -9.59
CA ASP A 188 -8.84 -30.56 -10.29
C ASP A 188 -7.30 -30.65 -10.23
N SER A 189 -6.63 -29.59 -9.76
CA SER A 189 -5.19 -29.35 -10.01
C SER A 189 -4.37 -29.02 -8.75
N GLY A 190 -4.87 -29.39 -7.56
CA GLY A 190 -4.16 -29.20 -6.29
C GLY A 190 -3.77 -27.75 -5.99
N GLY A 191 -4.59 -26.78 -6.40
CA GLY A 191 -4.24 -25.37 -6.28
C GLY A 191 -5.19 -24.45 -7.04
N PHE A 192 -4.96 -23.15 -6.89
CA PHE A 192 -5.72 -22.10 -7.56
C PHE A 192 -4.79 -20.95 -7.96
N ASP A 193 -5.21 -20.20 -8.97
CA ASP A 193 -4.49 -19.05 -9.52
C ASP A 193 -5.01 -17.76 -8.88
N LEU A 194 -4.12 -16.86 -8.49
CA LEU A 194 -4.44 -15.49 -8.08
C LEU A 194 -3.96 -14.52 -9.15
N TYR A 195 -4.76 -13.49 -9.43
CA TYR A 195 -4.46 -12.51 -10.47
C TYR A 195 -4.10 -11.19 -9.81
N TYR A 196 -2.82 -10.85 -9.84
CA TYR A 196 -2.26 -9.59 -9.37
C TYR A 196 -2.01 -8.64 -10.54
N LEU A 197 -1.51 -7.44 -10.25
CA LEU A 197 -1.21 -6.42 -11.25
C LEU A 197 0.30 -6.21 -11.35
N ARG A 198 0.80 -5.87 -12.54
CA ARG A 198 2.16 -5.34 -12.73
C ARG A 198 2.08 -4.13 -13.66
N PHE A 199 2.74 -3.04 -13.30
CA PHE A 199 2.82 -1.85 -14.15
C PHE A 199 3.97 -1.99 -15.15
N GLN A 200 3.67 -1.93 -16.44
CA GLN A 200 4.64 -2.09 -17.51
C GLN A 200 4.23 -1.21 -18.70
N ASN A 201 5.19 -0.50 -19.31
CA ASN A 201 4.98 0.34 -20.51
C ASN A 201 3.80 1.34 -20.35
N GLY A 202 3.66 1.94 -19.17
CA GLY A 202 2.61 2.92 -18.87
C GLY A 202 1.22 2.34 -18.62
N ARG A 203 1.07 1.01 -18.48
CA ARG A 203 -0.23 0.32 -18.31
C ARG A 203 -0.17 -0.77 -17.24
N THR A 204 -1.31 -1.10 -16.64
CA THR A 204 -1.45 -2.25 -15.74
C THR A 204 -1.79 -3.53 -16.52
N ARG A 205 -1.00 -4.58 -16.30
CA ARG A 205 -1.22 -5.92 -16.84
C ARG A 205 -1.60 -6.87 -15.70
N LEU A 206 -2.41 -7.89 -16.00
CA LEU A 206 -2.69 -8.95 -15.04
C LEU A 206 -1.55 -9.96 -15.03
N VAL A 207 -1.16 -10.41 -13.83
CA VAL A 207 -0.15 -11.44 -13.64
C VAL A 207 -0.75 -12.59 -12.84
N ARG A 208 -0.69 -13.79 -13.41
CA ARG A 208 -1.24 -15.02 -12.85
C ARG A 208 -0.19 -15.70 -11.98
N VAL A 209 -0.52 -15.91 -10.71
CA VAL A 209 0.36 -16.54 -9.72
C VAL A 209 -0.33 -17.77 -9.14
N ARG A 210 0.33 -18.93 -9.22
CA ARG A 210 -0.19 -20.17 -8.64
C ARG A 210 -0.10 -20.17 -7.11
N ARG A 211 -1.10 -20.78 -6.47
CA ARG A 211 -1.13 -21.17 -5.06
C ARG A 211 -1.45 -22.65 -4.97
N ASP A 212 -0.67 -23.37 -4.17
CA ASP A 212 -0.94 -24.77 -3.87
C ASP A 212 -2.10 -24.87 -2.87
N ALA A 213 -2.92 -25.90 -3.04
CA ALA A 213 -4.02 -26.22 -2.14
C ALA A 213 -4.17 -27.74 -2.02
N THR A 214 -4.61 -28.22 -0.86
CA THR A 214 -5.01 -29.63 -0.72
C THR A 214 -6.09 -29.96 -1.74
N ALA A 215 -5.96 -31.10 -2.43
CA ALA A 215 -6.96 -31.54 -3.39
C ALA A 215 -8.35 -31.73 -2.74
N GLY A 216 -9.40 -31.28 -3.44
CA GLY A 216 -10.79 -31.28 -2.97
C GLY A 216 -11.45 -29.91 -3.12
N PRO A 217 -12.62 -29.70 -2.47
CA PRO A 217 -13.36 -28.44 -2.57
C PRO A 217 -12.66 -27.26 -1.89
N VAL A 218 -12.63 -26.11 -2.56
CA VAL A 218 -12.19 -24.82 -2.00
C VAL A 218 -13.35 -23.82 -1.97
N SER A 219 -13.38 -22.98 -0.93
CA SER A 219 -14.34 -21.87 -0.81
C SER A 219 -13.87 -20.67 -1.65
N LEU A 220 -14.75 -20.11 -2.47
CA LEU A 220 -14.46 -18.88 -3.23
C LEU A 220 -14.18 -17.69 -2.29
N THR A 221 -14.84 -17.61 -1.14
CA THR A 221 -14.55 -16.61 -0.10
C THR A 221 -13.12 -16.76 0.43
N ALA A 222 -12.67 -18.00 0.67
CA ALA A 222 -11.28 -18.26 1.07
C ALA A 222 -10.28 -17.88 -0.03
N VAL A 223 -10.57 -18.19 -1.30
CA VAL A 223 -9.72 -17.79 -2.45
C VAL A 223 -9.61 -16.26 -2.55
N LEU A 224 -10.71 -15.52 -2.38
CA LEU A 224 -10.65 -14.05 -2.33
C LEU A 224 -9.90 -13.54 -1.10
N ALA A 225 -9.99 -14.18 0.06
CA ALA A 225 -9.16 -13.83 1.22
C ALA A 225 -7.66 -14.04 0.94
N HIS A 226 -7.28 -15.04 0.13
CA HIS A 226 -5.91 -15.21 -0.37
C HIS A 226 -5.49 -14.10 -1.34
N LEU A 227 -6.38 -13.65 -2.23
CA LEU A 227 -6.14 -12.47 -3.07
C LEU A 227 -5.94 -11.22 -2.18
N GLN A 228 -6.78 -11.06 -1.15
CA GLN A 228 -6.83 -9.88 -0.28
C GLN A 228 -5.56 -9.68 0.56
N ARG A 229 -4.91 -10.77 0.99
CA ARG A 229 -3.59 -10.72 1.64
C ARG A 229 -2.47 -10.19 0.72
N GLY A 230 -2.71 -10.12 -0.58
CA GLY A 230 -1.76 -9.65 -1.58
C GLY A 230 -0.65 -10.64 -1.93
N PRO A 231 0.28 -10.23 -2.80
CA PRO A 231 1.41 -11.08 -3.21
C PRO A 231 2.38 -11.34 -2.06
N LEU A 232 3.12 -12.45 -2.15
CA LEU A 232 4.19 -12.79 -1.22
C LEU A 232 5.32 -11.75 -1.29
N LEU A 233 6.17 -11.69 -0.25
CA LEU A 233 7.23 -10.68 -0.18
C LEU A 233 8.18 -10.72 -1.40
N ARG A 234 8.54 -11.92 -1.88
CA ARG A 234 9.35 -12.11 -3.10
C ARG A 234 8.65 -11.55 -4.35
N GLU A 235 7.35 -11.80 -4.47
CA GLU A 235 6.52 -11.43 -5.63
C GLU A 235 6.29 -9.90 -5.67
N ARG A 236 6.16 -9.27 -4.50
CA ARG A 236 6.20 -7.81 -4.34
C ARG A 236 7.56 -7.23 -4.71
N GLY A 237 8.66 -7.92 -4.36
CA GLY A 237 10.02 -7.55 -4.81
C GLY A 237 10.17 -7.55 -6.33
N GLU A 238 9.41 -8.40 -7.02
CA GLU A 238 9.29 -8.44 -8.49
C GLU A 238 8.19 -7.52 -9.05
N GLY A 239 7.74 -6.53 -8.28
CA GLY A 239 6.83 -5.49 -8.72
C GLY A 239 5.37 -5.93 -8.92
N LEU A 240 4.92 -7.01 -8.26
CA LEU A 240 3.49 -7.31 -8.19
C LEU A 240 2.76 -6.37 -7.22
N LEU A 241 1.66 -5.82 -7.71
CA LEU A 241 0.75 -4.89 -7.04
C LEU A 241 -0.62 -5.55 -6.84
N ASN A 242 -1.40 -5.02 -5.90
CA ASN A 242 -2.73 -5.54 -5.58
C ASN A 242 -3.68 -4.39 -5.24
N ASN A 243 -4.78 -4.26 -5.98
CA ASN A 243 -5.82 -3.26 -5.72
C ASN A 243 -7.01 -3.84 -4.94
N PHE A 244 -7.09 -5.17 -4.80
CA PHE A 244 -8.00 -5.88 -3.90
C PHE A 244 -7.23 -6.32 -2.64
N ASP A 245 -6.97 -5.40 -1.72
CA ASP A 245 -6.06 -5.60 -0.58
C ASP A 245 -6.77 -5.54 0.80
N GLY A 246 -5.98 -5.65 1.87
CA GLY A 246 -6.45 -5.58 3.26
C GLY A 246 -6.99 -4.22 3.72
N THR A 247 -6.97 -3.18 2.87
CA THR A 247 -7.65 -1.90 3.18
C THR A 247 -9.15 -1.94 2.87
N LEU A 248 -9.59 -2.98 2.16
CA LEU A 248 -10.99 -3.29 1.90
C LEU A 248 -11.58 -4.12 3.05
N GLU A 249 -12.87 -3.98 3.28
CA GLU A 249 -13.57 -4.90 4.19
C GLU A 249 -13.67 -6.30 3.57
N PRO A 250 -13.67 -7.38 4.37
CA PRO A 250 -13.88 -8.74 3.88
C PRO A 250 -15.17 -8.86 3.06
N VAL A 251 -15.10 -9.58 1.95
CA VAL A 251 -16.26 -9.85 1.09
C VAL A 251 -16.82 -11.24 1.37
N ALA A 252 -18.13 -11.40 1.23
CA ALA A 252 -18.78 -12.72 1.24
C ALA A 252 -19.12 -13.15 -0.19
N VAL A 253 -18.89 -14.43 -0.52
CA VAL A 253 -19.26 -15.00 -1.82
C VAL A 253 -20.36 -16.05 -1.64
N ARG A 254 -21.28 -16.12 -2.59
CA ARG A 254 -22.23 -17.24 -2.77
C ARG A 254 -22.35 -17.60 -4.24
N ILE A 255 -22.68 -18.84 -4.56
CA ILE A 255 -22.88 -19.31 -5.93
C ILE A 255 -24.38 -19.42 -6.21
N GLU A 256 -24.86 -18.64 -7.18
CA GLU A 256 -26.23 -18.75 -7.72
C GLU A 256 -26.14 -19.34 -9.13
N GLY A 257 -26.39 -20.65 -9.25
CA GLY A 257 -26.20 -21.41 -10.48
C GLY A 257 -24.74 -21.52 -10.89
N ASP A 258 -24.34 -20.67 -11.83
CA ASP A 258 -23.00 -20.54 -12.42
C ASP A 258 -22.39 -19.13 -12.24
N LEU A 259 -23.06 -18.28 -11.46
CA LEU A 259 -22.59 -16.93 -11.12
C LEU A 259 -22.08 -16.91 -9.68
N ALA A 260 -20.90 -16.34 -9.48
CA ALA A 260 -20.43 -15.96 -8.14
C ALA A 260 -21.01 -14.59 -7.78
N ILE A 261 -21.88 -14.53 -6.79
CA ILE A 261 -22.40 -13.26 -6.25
C ILE A 261 -21.52 -12.84 -5.08
N ILE A 262 -20.91 -11.67 -5.20
CA ILE A 262 -20.05 -11.08 -4.18
C ILE A 262 -20.85 -10.00 -3.46
N ASN A 263 -20.96 -10.11 -2.14
CA ASN A 263 -21.43 -9.03 -1.29
C ASN A 263 -20.21 -8.34 -0.65
N ALA A 264 -19.96 -7.10 -1.05
CA ALA A 264 -18.87 -6.27 -0.55
C ALA A 264 -19.39 -5.04 0.21
N SER A 265 -18.52 -4.38 0.99
CA SER A 265 -18.85 -3.07 1.55
C SER A 265 -18.63 -1.94 0.55
N THR A 266 -18.98 -0.70 0.94
CA THR A 266 -18.66 0.51 0.16
C THR A 266 -17.16 0.74 -0.05
N SER A 267 -16.28 0.07 0.71
CA SER A 267 -14.83 0.09 0.51
C SER A 267 -14.42 -0.31 -0.91
N ILE A 268 -15.16 -1.20 -1.58
CA ILE A 268 -14.91 -1.63 -2.97
C ILE A 268 -14.91 -0.47 -3.97
N ALA A 269 -15.59 0.64 -3.64
CA ALA A 269 -15.71 1.86 -4.44
C ALA A 269 -14.64 2.93 -4.15
N ARG A 270 -13.68 2.67 -3.24
CA ARG A 270 -12.63 3.63 -2.90
C ARG A 270 -11.60 3.76 -4.03
N MET A 271 -11.03 4.95 -4.18
CA MET A 271 -10.12 5.39 -5.24
C MET A 271 -10.79 5.62 -6.61
N SER A 272 -9.99 5.91 -7.64
CA SER A 272 -10.43 6.33 -8.97
C SER A 272 -10.92 5.17 -9.84
N ASN A 273 -11.69 5.50 -10.89
CA ASN A 273 -12.24 4.52 -11.83
C ASN A 273 -11.22 3.50 -12.39
N PRO A 274 -9.96 3.85 -12.76
CA PRO A 274 -8.96 2.85 -13.17
C PRO A 274 -8.61 1.84 -12.07
N VAL A 275 -8.48 2.29 -10.82
CA VAL A 275 -8.19 1.41 -9.67
C VAL A 275 -9.37 0.48 -9.37
N ILE A 276 -10.60 1.01 -9.48
CA ILE A 276 -11.83 0.20 -9.38
C ILE A 276 -11.87 -0.86 -10.50
N SER A 277 -11.57 -0.49 -11.75
CA SER A 277 -11.51 -1.44 -12.87
C SER A 277 -10.49 -2.54 -12.64
N ASP A 278 -9.25 -2.17 -12.28
CA ASP A 278 -8.18 -3.12 -11.95
C ASP A 278 -8.59 -4.07 -10.82
N ARG A 279 -9.19 -3.56 -9.74
CA ARG A 279 -9.69 -4.35 -8.61
C ARG A 279 -10.75 -5.36 -9.03
N LEU A 280 -11.72 -4.93 -9.85
CA LEU A 280 -12.77 -5.82 -10.38
C LEU A 280 -12.20 -6.86 -11.35
N ASP A 281 -11.23 -6.49 -12.19
CA ASP A 281 -10.53 -7.42 -13.08
C ASP A 281 -9.81 -8.52 -12.27
N GLN A 282 -9.06 -8.17 -11.21
CA GLN A 282 -8.40 -9.15 -10.34
C GLN A 282 -9.40 -10.15 -9.73
N ILE A 283 -10.52 -9.67 -9.20
CA ILE A 283 -11.61 -10.49 -8.63
C ILE A 283 -12.20 -11.41 -9.71
N VAL A 284 -12.60 -10.84 -10.84
CA VAL A 284 -13.28 -11.56 -11.92
C VAL A 284 -12.40 -12.66 -12.49
N TYR A 285 -11.14 -12.37 -12.81
CA TYR A 285 -10.21 -13.39 -13.31
C TYR A 285 -9.95 -14.50 -12.29
N THR A 286 -9.80 -14.15 -11.01
CA THR A 286 -9.60 -15.10 -9.91
C THR A 286 -10.81 -16.03 -9.73
N LEU A 287 -12.05 -15.52 -9.77
CA LEU A 287 -13.23 -16.37 -9.60
C LEU A 287 -13.59 -17.19 -10.84
N THR A 288 -13.46 -16.61 -12.03
CA THR A 288 -13.77 -17.29 -13.31
C THR A 288 -12.68 -18.25 -13.79
N GLN A 289 -11.68 -18.55 -12.95
CA GLN A 289 -10.77 -19.66 -13.21
C GLN A 289 -11.46 -21.02 -13.05
N PHE A 290 -12.45 -21.10 -12.15
CA PHE A 290 -13.13 -22.34 -11.81
C PHE A 290 -14.19 -22.61 -12.88
N PRO A 291 -14.18 -23.78 -13.58
CA PRO A 291 -15.05 -24.02 -14.73
C PRO A 291 -16.55 -23.85 -14.48
N ARG A 292 -16.98 -24.00 -13.22
CA ARG A 292 -18.37 -23.77 -12.78
C ARG A 292 -18.80 -22.30 -12.81
N ILE A 293 -17.87 -21.36 -12.71
CA ILE A 293 -18.14 -19.93 -12.53
C ILE A 293 -17.98 -19.19 -13.86
N ARG A 294 -19.10 -18.94 -14.54
CA ARG A 294 -19.14 -18.25 -15.84
C ARG A 294 -19.11 -16.72 -15.74
N GLY A 295 -19.40 -16.16 -14.57
CA GLY A 295 -19.39 -14.72 -14.34
C GLY A 295 -19.52 -14.34 -12.87
N VAL A 296 -19.40 -13.04 -12.60
CA VAL A 296 -19.43 -12.46 -11.25
C VAL A 296 -20.50 -11.37 -11.19
N VAL A 297 -21.31 -11.34 -10.13
CA VAL A 297 -22.27 -10.25 -9.85
C VAL A 297 -21.81 -9.53 -8.60
N LEU A 298 -21.79 -8.20 -8.64
CA LEU A 298 -21.45 -7.38 -7.49
C LEU A 298 -22.72 -6.86 -6.78
N GLU A 299 -22.77 -7.13 -5.49
CA GLU A 299 -23.65 -6.48 -4.52
C GLU A 299 -22.82 -5.65 -3.55
N VAL A 300 -23.32 -4.46 -3.20
CA VAL A 300 -22.76 -3.63 -2.14
C VAL A 300 -23.78 -3.54 -1.02
N ASN A 301 -23.40 -3.97 0.19
CA ASN A 301 -24.28 -4.07 1.36
C ASN A 301 -25.60 -4.81 1.04
N GLY A 302 -25.51 -5.94 0.33
CA GLY A 302 -26.64 -6.79 -0.06
C GLY A 302 -27.54 -6.24 -1.16
N ARG A 303 -27.12 -5.18 -1.88
CA ARG A 303 -27.87 -4.61 -3.01
C ARG A 303 -27.05 -4.65 -4.28
N ARG A 304 -27.63 -5.12 -5.39
CA ARG A 304 -26.99 -5.02 -6.71
C ARG A 304 -26.74 -3.56 -7.07
N VAL A 305 -25.56 -3.29 -7.62
CA VAL A 305 -25.14 -1.95 -8.05
C VAL A 305 -24.92 -1.90 -9.55
N HIS A 306 -25.12 -0.73 -10.14
CA HIS A 306 -24.85 -0.45 -11.56
C HIS A 306 -23.76 0.62 -11.73
N SER A 307 -23.29 1.21 -10.62
CA SER A 307 -22.26 2.24 -10.59
C SER A 307 -21.46 2.15 -9.28
N LEU A 308 -20.17 2.47 -9.34
CA LEU A 308 -19.26 2.61 -8.18
C LEU A 308 -18.49 3.94 -8.26
N GLY A 309 -17.86 4.30 -7.13
CA GLY A 309 -17.01 5.48 -7.02
C GLY A 309 -17.78 6.81 -7.06
N ARG A 310 -17.05 7.92 -6.90
CA ARG A 310 -17.59 9.27 -7.12
C ARG A 310 -17.77 9.59 -8.60
N ASP A 311 -16.90 9.03 -9.44
CA ASP A 311 -16.81 9.32 -10.88
C ASP A 311 -17.65 8.37 -11.73
N GLY A 312 -18.61 7.65 -11.12
CA GLY A 312 -19.63 6.88 -11.83
C GLY A 312 -19.13 5.68 -12.64
N PHE A 313 -18.21 4.88 -12.12
CA PHE A 313 -17.74 3.66 -12.79
C PHE A 313 -18.91 2.68 -13.02
N ILE A 314 -19.32 2.49 -14.26
CA ILE A 314 -20.44 1.62 -14.61
C ILE A 314 -20.08 0.15 -14.38
N VAL A 315 -20.90 -0.54 -13.58
CA VAL A 315 -20.76 -1.98 -13.30
C VAL A 315 -21.76 -2.77 -14.15
N PRO A 316 -21.30 -3.66 -15.05
CA PRO A 316 -22.18 -4.55 -15.79
C PRO A 316 -23.02 -5.45 -14.85
N PRO A 317 -24.27 -5.80 -15.22
CA PRO A 317 -25.12 -6.68 -14.40
C PRO A 317 -24.51 -8.06 -14.11
N VAL A 318 -23.66 -8.55 -15.02
CA VAL A 318 -22.76 -9.69 -14.83
C VAL A 318 -21.41 -9.29 -15.41
N MET A 319 -20.35 -9.43 -14.62
CA MET A 319 -18.97 -9.19 -15.02
C MET A 319 -18.32 -10.50 -15.49
N THR A 320 -17.57 -10.42 -16.58
CA THR A 320 -16.79 -11.51 -17.17
C THR A 320 -15.39 -11.01 -17.48
N ARG A 321 -14.44 -11.92 -17.77
CA ARG A 321 -13.06 -11.55 -18.10
C ARG A 321 -13.04 -10.52 -19.25
N THR A 322 -12.38 -9.40 -19.00
CA THR A 322 -12.09 -8.38 -20.03
C THR A 322 -11.05 -8.91 -21.02
N ASN A 323 -10.77 -8.19 -22.12
CA ASN A 323 -9.73 -8.60 -23.07
C ASN A 323 -8.32 -8.14 -22.60
N ARG A 324 -7.98 -8.40 -21.32
CA ARG A 324 -6.65 -8.06 -20.78
C ARG A 324 -5.63 -9.13 -21.10
N GLU A 325 -4.42 -8.67 -21.40
CA GLU A 325 -3.22 -9.50 -21.40
C GLU A 325 -2.95 -10.02 -19.98
N VAL A 326 -2.88 -11.35 -19.86
CA VAL A 326 -2.45 -12.06 -18.66
C VAL A 326 -1.05 -12.60 -18.93
N ILE A 327 -0.12 -12.34 -18.02
CA ILE A 327 1.22 -12.89 -18.02
C ILE A 327 1.31 -13.94 -16.90
N ASP A 328 2.03 -15.03 -17.10
CA ASP A 328 2.37 -15.97 -16.03
C ASP A 328 3.57 -15.45 -15.22
N PHE A 329 3.54 -15.64 -13.91
CA PHE A 329 4.61 -15.24 -12.99
C PHE A 329 5.77 -16.24 -12.99
#